data_AF-A0A7C4TDH0-F1
#
_entry.id   AF-A0A7C4TDH0-F1
#
_cell.length_a   1.000
_cell.length_b   1.000
_cell.length_c   1.000
_cell.angle_alpha   90.00
_cell.angle_beta   90.00
_cell.angle_gamma   90.00
#
_symmetry.space_group_name_H-M   'P 1'
#
loop_
_entity.id
_entity.type
_entity.pdbx_description
1 polymer ?
#
loop_
_entity_poly.entity_id
_entity_poly.type
_entity_poly.pdbx_seq_one_letter_code
_entity_poly.pdbx_strand_id
1 'polypeptide(L)'
;MSDLLRIPYDGVILLTGLTSVQAVRTCLLTNMKALIFVRGKEPNEEILTEARIHGLPIMNTRLSLFSSCGRLYAKGIKGIP
;
A
#
# COMPACT_ATOMS: atom_id res chain seq x y z
N MET A 1 14.41 -1.68 5.20
CA MET A 1 13.86 -1.61 3.82
C MET A 1 14.37 -2.74 2.94
N SER A 2 15.50 -3.40 3.29
CA SER A 2 15.99 -4.65 2.69
C SER A 2 15.15 -5.89 3.01
N ASP A 3 14.38 -5.88 4.10
CA ASP A 3 13.67 -7.07 4.60
C ASP A 3 12.43 -7.42 3.75
N LEU A 4 11.83 -6.43 3.09
CA LEU A 4 10.65 -6.62 2.23
C LEU A 4 10.98 -7.32 0.90
N LEU A 5 12.24 -7.32 0.47
CA LEU A 5 12.69 -7.98 -0.76
C LEU A 5 13.08 -9.44 -0.53
N ARG A 6 13.21 -9.85 0.73
CA ARG A 6 13.86 -11.11 1.10
C ARG A 6 12.87 -12.28 1.25
N ILE A 7 11.58 -11.99 1.31
CA ILE A 7 10.54 -12.99 1.53
C ILE A 7 9.47 -12.80 0.44
N PRO A 8 9.23 -13.81 -0.41
CA PRO A 8 8.26 -13.71 -1.49
C PRO A 8 6.85 -13.81 -0.88
N TYR A 9 6.27 -12.66 -0.57
CA TYR A 9 4.89 -12.58 -0.14
C TYR A 9 4.00 -12.27 -1.36
N ASP A 10 3.25 -13.26 -1.81
CA ASP A 10 2.20 -13.03 -2.82
C ASP A 10 0.92 -12.51 -2.15
N GLY A 11 0.13 -11.72 -2.89
CA GLY A 11 -1.17 -11.24 -2.39
C GLY A 11 -1.10 -10.11 -1.34
N VAL A 12 0.02 -9.39 -1.23
CA VAL A 12 0.21 -8.34 -0.21
C VAL A 12 -0.31 -6.98 -0.64
N ILE A 13 -0.84 -6.22 0.32
CA ILE A 13 -1.19 -4.81 0.16
C ILE A 13 -0.37 -3.92 1.10
N LEU A 14 0.00 -2.73 0.64
CA LEU A 14 0.66 -1.71 1.49
C LEU A 14 -0.38 -0.70 1.98
N LEU A 15 -0.44 -0.49 3.30
CA LEU A 15 -1.16 0.64 3.90
C LEU A 15 -0.16 1.69 4.36
N THR A 16 -0.36 2.95 3.97
CA THR A 16 0.54 4.04 4.40
C THR A 16 -0.18 5.39 4.51
N GLY A 17 0.31 6.24 5.42
CA GLY A 17 -0.06 7.66 5.50
C GLY A 17 0.91 8.58 4.76
N LEU A 18 1.98 8.03 4.19
CA LEU A 18 3.00 8.76 3.42
C LEU A 18 2.59 8.77 1.94
N THR A 19 2.25 9.95 1.44
CA THR A 19 1.80 10.15 0.06
C THR A 19 2.98 10.59 -0.78
N SER A 20 3.72 9.62 -1.31
CA SER A 20 4.89 9.86 -2.15
C SER A 20 5.02 8.82 -3.26
N VAL A 21 5.69 9.19 -4.35
CA VAL A 21 6.01 8.27 -5.47
C VAL A 21 6.88 7.09 -4.99
N GLN A 22 7.67 7.28 -3.94
CA GLN A 22 8.47 6.22 -3.33
C GLN A 22 7.62 5.06 -2.78
N ALA A 23 6.40 5.34 -2.32
CA ALA A 23 5.48 4.30 -1.88
C ALA A 23 5.03 3.40 -3.05
N VAL A 24 4.77 4.00 -4.22
CA VAL A 24 4.46 3.26 -5.47
C VAL A 24 5.65 2.39 -5.86
N ARG A 25 6.84 2.97 -5.97
CA ARG A 25 8.06 2.24 -6.32
C ARG A 25 8.36 1.08 -5.37
N THR A 26 8.12 1.28 -4.08
CA THR A 26 8.27 0.21 -3.10
C THR A 26 7.35 -0.96 -3.44
N CYS A 27 6.06 -0.70 -3.69
CA CYS A 27 5.10 -1.74 -4.06
C CYS A 27 5.51 -2.50 -5.33
N LEU A 28 6.07 -1.79 -6.32
CA LEU A 28 6.53 -2.41 -7.57
C LEU A 28 7.75 -3.32 -7.34
N LEU A 29 8.75 -2.83 -6.60
CA LEU A 29 9.96 -3.60 -6.30
C LEU A 29 9.68 -4.85 -5.44
N THR A 30 8.65 -4.80 -4.59
CA THR A 30 8.25 -5.90 -3.71
C THR A 30 7.08 -6.73 -4.26
N ASN A 31 6.61 -6.45 -5.49
CA ASN A 31 5.50 -7.14 -6.14
C ASN A 31 4.18 -7.15 -5.32
N MET A 32 3.92 -6.07 -4.57
CA MET A 32 2.67 -5.88 -3.85
C MET A 32 1.50 -5.64 -4.81
N LYS A 33 0.31 -6.11 -4.45
CA LYS A 33 -0.89 -6.10 -5.31
C LYS A 33 -1.68 -4.80 -5.26
N ALA A 34 -1.51 -3.98 -4.22
CA ALA A 34 -2.17 -2.68 -4.13
C ALA A 34 -1.49 -1.75 -3.10
N LEU A 35 -1.71 -0.44 -3.28
CA LEU A 35 -1.32 0.61 -2.36
C LEU A 35 -2.56 1.34 -1.83
N ILE A 36 -2.68 1.47 -0.50
CA ILE A 36 -3.81 2.11 0.15
C ILE A 36 -3.32 3.30 1.00
N PHE A 37 -3.80 4.49 0.66
CA PHE A 37 -3.57 5.69 1.45
C PHE A 37 -4.62 5.85 2.55
N VAL A 38 -4.18 6.10 3.77
CA VAL A 38 -5.08 6.27 4.94
C VAL A 38 -5.31 7.75 5.27
N ARG A 39 -6.24 8.03 6.18
CA ARG A 39 -6.59 9.38 6.68
C ARG A 39 -7.15 10.35 5.63
N GLY A 40 -7.73 9.82 4.55
CA GLY A 40 -8.31 10.61 3.46
C GLY A 40 -7.26 11.36 2.63
N LYS A 41 -6.01 10.88 2.66
CA LYS A 41 -4.92 11.41 1.82
C LYS A 41 -5.25 11.18 0.35
N GLU A 42 -5.23 12.25 -0.43
CA GLU A 42 -5.39 12.19 -1.88
C GLU A 42 -4.00 12.23 -2.55
N PRO A 43 -3.59 11.18 -3.28
CA PRO A 43 -2.36 11.21 -4.07
C PRO A 43 -2.46 12.22 -5.21
N ASN A 44 -1.36 12.89 -5.50
CA ASN A 44 -1.28 13.81 -6.64
C ASN A 44 -1.20 13.04 -7.97
N GLU A 45 -1.33 13.77 -9.08
CA GLU A 45 -1.28 13.19 -10.42
C GLU A 45 0.02 12.45 -10.73
N GLU A 46 1.15 12.88 -10.18
CA GLU A 46 2.44 12.21 -10.37
C GLU A 46 2.40 10.77 -9.82
N ILE A 47 1.88 10.57 -8.60
CA ILE A 47 1.71 9.26 -7.97
C ILE A 47 0.72 8.40 -8.77
N LEU A 48 -0.39 8.99 -9.18
CA LEU A 48 -1.44 8.29 -9.94
C LEU A 48 -0.93 7.84 -11.33
N THR A 49 -0.13 8.67 -11.98
CA THR A 49 0.46 8.39 -13.29
C THR A 49 1.46 7.24 -13.20
N GLU A 50 2.40 7.29 -12.24
CA GLU A 50 3.38 6.21 -12.02
C GLU A 50 2.66 4.87 -11.76
N ALA A 51 1.67 4.86 -10.88
CA ALA A 51 0.93 3.65 -10.57
C ALA A 51 0.16 3.10 -11.77
N ARG A 52 -0.42 3.98 -12.60
CA ARG A 52 -1.17 3.60 -13.81
C ARG A 52 -0.25 2.97 -14.86
N ILE A 53 0.94 3.53 -15.08
CA ILE A 53 1.94 3.00 -16.01
C ILE A 53 2.29 1.53 -15.67
N HIS A 54 2.35 1.22 -14.38
CA HIS A 54 2.69 -0.11 -13.89
C HIS A 54 1.49 -0.98 -13.52
N GLY A 55 0.25 -0.52 -13.76
CA GLY A 55 -0.96 -1.26 -13.43
C GLY A 55 -1.15 -1.53 -11.94
N LEU A 56 -0.58 -0.71 -11.05
CA LEU A 56 -0.73 -0.83 -9.60
C LEU A 56 -2.04 -0.18 -9.13
N PRO A 57 -2.99 -0.94 -8.55
CA PRO A 57 -4.20 -0.36 -7.95
C PRO A 57 -3.87 0.54 -6.77
N ILE A 58 -4.44 1.76 -6.79
CA ILE A 58 -4.40 2.71 -5.66
C ILE A 58 -5.81 2.90 -5.12
N MET A 59 -5.92 2.85 -3.79
CA MET A 59 -7.15 3.17 -3.05
C MET A 59 -6.84 4.16 -1.93
N ASN A 60 -7.88 4.83 -1.41
CA ASN A 60 -7.76 5.62 -0.20
C ASN A 60 -8.92 5.33 0.76
N THR A 61 -8.70 5.66 2.04
CA THR A 61 -9.72 5.57 3.09
C THR A 61 -9.56 6.69 4.08
N ARG A 62 -10.68 7.16 4.66
CA ARG A 62 -10.69 8.19 5.72
C ARG A 62 -10.22 7.64 7.09
N LEU A 63 -10.14 6.32 7.24
CA LEU A 63 -9.72 5.68 8.48
C LEU A 63 -8.25 5.95 8.80
N SER A 64 -7.88 5.93 10.08
CA SER A 64 -6.47 5.94 10.49
C SER A 64 -5.75 4.65 10.08
N LEU A 65 -4.41 4.64 10.09
CA LEU A 65 -3.64 3.43 9.80
C LEU A 65 -4.02 2.29 10.77
N PHE A 66 -4.01 2.57 12.08
CA PHE A 66 -4.36 1.61 13.12
C PHE A 66 -5.79 1.07 12.96
N SER A 67 -6.77 1.95 12.72
CA SER A 67 -8.17 1.53 12.52
C SER A 67 -8.34 0.69 11.25
N SER A 68 -7.61 1.02 10.18
CA SER A 68 -7.62 0.25 8.94
C SER A 68 -7.06 -1.15 9.18
N CYS A 69 -5.88 -1.26 9.81
CA CYS A 69 -5.27 -2.53 10.17
C CYS A 69 -6.19 -3.37 11.07
N GLY A 70 -6.78 -2.78 12.11
CA GLY A 70 -7.70 -3.48 13.02
C GLY A 70 -8.93 -4.05 12.31
N ARG A 71 -9.52 -3.31 11.36
CA ARG A 71 -10.66 -3.80 10.56
C ARG A 71 -10.25 -4.93 9.63
N LEU A 72 -9.11 -4.80 8.94
CA LEU A 72 -8.61 -5.84 8.04
C LEU A 72 -8.28 -7.12 8.83
N TYR A 73 -7.65 -6.98 10.00
CA TYR A 73 -7.35 -8.10 10.90
C TYR A 73 -8.62 -8.79 11.40
N ALA A 74 -9.63 -8.03 11.84
CA ALA A 74 -10.92 -8.58 12.22
C ALA A 74 -11.66 -9.30 11.08
N LYS A 75 -11.28 -9.03 9.82
CA LYS A 75 -11.79 -9.71 8.62
C LYS A 75 -10.88 -10.85 8.13
N GLY A 76 -9.87 -11.23 8.91
CA GLY A 76 -9.00 -12.36 8.64
C GLY A 76 -7.74 -12.04 7.83
N ILE A 77 -7.52 -10.77 7.47
CA ILE A 77 -6.28 -10.34 6.80
C ILE A 77 -5.18 -10.22 7.84
N LYS A 78 -4.08 -10.93 7.64
CA LYS A 78 -2.97 -10.94 8.60
C LYS A 78 -1.86 -9.99 8.14
N GLY A 79 -1.19 -9.40 9.12
CA GLY A 79 0.05 -8.67 8.86
C GLY A 79 1.17 -9.62 8.47
N ILE A 80 2.17 -9.06 7.79
CA ILE A 80 3.40 -9.75 7.46
C ILE A 80 4.33 -9.66 8.69
N PRO A 81 4.90 -10.77 9.16
CA PRO A 81 5.83 -10.78 10.29
C PRO A 81 7.17 -10.12 9.95
#